data_AF-A0A1F8NRQ0-F1
#
_entry.id   AF-A0A1F8NRQ0-F1
#
_cell.length_a   1.000
_cell.length_b   1.000
_cell.length_c   1.000
_cell.angle_alpha   90.00
_cell.angle_beta   90.00
_cell.angle_gamma   90.00
#
_symmetry.space_group_name_H-M   'P 1'
#
loop_
_entity.id
_entity.type
_entity.pdbx_description
1 polymer ?
#
loop_
_entity_poly.entity_id
_entity_poly.type
_entity_poly.pdbx_seq_one_letter_code
_entity_poly.pdbx_strand_id
1 'polypeptide(L)'
;MAEPSAVNPIVVYIVERHPLEDPLAGAGFAWLDPQGGSQRLEGLIGAHDPSQVSYLVDESPGGPAWKELLDALLQERLRMVITHLAPLTPAQRQQLIGVCAQTGTRLITPSDAGRNRTLSTEPKTRPRRNPGGIEGGP
;
A
#
# COMPACT_ATOMS: atom_id res chain seq x y z
N MET A 1 10.70 -20.39 -25.02
CA MET A 1 10.62 -18.97 -24.60
C MET A 1 9.49 -18.88 -23.61
N ALA A 2 9.78 -18.60 -22.34
CA ALA A 2 8.72 -18.29 -21.38
C ALA A 2 8.26 -16.86 -21.67
N GLU A 3 6.97 -16.67 -21.89
CA GLU A 3 6.37 -15.34 -22.01
C GLU A 3 6.74 -14.53 -20.76
N PRO A 4 7.09 -13.24 -20.88
CA PRO A 4 7.39 -12.45 -19.70
C PRO A 4 6.13 -12.42 -18.83
N SER A 5 6.20 -12.99 -17.61
CA SER A 5 5.10 -12.90 -16.64
C SER A 5 4.63 -11.45 -16.61
N ALA A 6 3.35 -11.25 -16.98
CA ALA A 6 2.70 -9.97 -17.14
C ALA A 6 2.39 -9.34 -15.78
N VAL A 7 3.41 -9.20 -14.93
CA VAL A 7 3.29 -8.55 -13.64
C VAL A 7 3.13 -7.06 -13.88
N ASN A 8 2.01 -6.51 -13.42
CA ASN A 8 1.70 -5.10 -13.60
C ASN A 8 2.59 -4.22 -12.71
N PRO A 9 2.72 -2.91 -13.01
CA PRO A 9 3.63 -2.02 -12.29
C PRO A 9 3.32 -1.81 -10.79
N ILE A 10 2.10 -2.10 -10.35
CA ILE A 10 1.70 -2.08 -8.93
C ILE A 10 1.43 -3.52 -8.50
N VAL A 11 2.17 -3.99 -7.50
CA VAL A 11 2.00 -5.35 -6.99
C VAL A 11 1.53 -5.32 -5.55
N VAL A 12 0.51 -6.12 -5.26
CA VAL A 12 0.07 -6.46 -3.90
C VAL A 12 0.55 -7.87 -3.61
N TYR A 13 1.57 -8.01 -2.76
CA TYR A 13 2.10 -9.32 -2.38
C TYR A 13 1.50 -9.76 -1.05
N ILE A 14 0.89 -10.95 -1.06
CA ILE A 14 0.08 -11.52 0.01
C ILE A 14 0.65 -12.90 0.36
N VAL A 15 0.74 -13.18 1.67
CA VAL A 15 0.92 -14.53 2.16
C VAL A 15 -0.42 -15.00 2.73
N GLU A 16 -1.12 -15.87 2.00
CA GLU A 16 -2.31 -16.58 2.47
C GLU A 16 -1.94 -17.45 3.66
N ARG A 17 -2.83 -17.53 4.66
CA ARG A 17 -2.64 -18.14 5.98
C ARG A 17 -1.71 -17.36 6.90
N HIS A 18 -2.31 -16.46 7.66
CA HIS A 18 -1.69 -15.96 8.89
C HIS A 18 -2.10 -16.87 10.06
N PRO A 19 -1.19 -17.25 10.98
CA PRO A 19 -1.59 -17.85 12.26
C PRO A 19 -2.36 -16.89 13.19
N LEU A 20 -2.69 -15.68 12.70
CA LEU A 20 -3.52 -14.66 13.34
C LEU A 20 -4.65 -14.25 12.38
N GLU A 21 -5.23 -15.20 11.63
CA GLU A 21 -6.59 -15.03 11.09
C GLU A 21 -7.58 -14.92 12.26
N ASP A 22 -7.41 -13.83 13.02
CA ASP A 22 -8.31 -13.36 14.03
C ASP A 22 -9.32 -12.48 13.29
N PRO A 23 -10.62 -12.81 13.31
CA PRO A 23 -11.66 -12.01 12.67
C PRO A 23 -11.74 -10.56 13.21
N LEU A 24 -10.99 -10.22 14.28
CA LEU A 24 -10.85 -8.88 14.86
C LEU A 24 -9.69 -8.03 14.29
N ALA A 25 -8.86 -8.53 13.37
CA ALA A 25 -7.84 -7.74 12.67
C ALA A 25 -8.48 -6.79 11.64
N GLY A 26 -9.28 -5.85 12.15
CA GLY A 26 -10.21 -5.01 11.42
C GLY A 26 -9.55 -4.10 10.37
N ALA A 27 -10.40 -3.60 9.46
CA ALA A 27 -10.29 -2.49 8.50
C ALA A 27 -8.93 -2.15 7.83
N GLY A 28 -7.81 -2.15 8.53
CA GLY A 28 -6.46 -1.82 8.04
C GLY A 28 -5.80 -2.88 7.15
N PHE A 29 -6.29 -4.12 7.16
CA PHE A 29 -5.77 -5.22 6.33
C PHE A 29 -6.69 -5.58 5.16
N ALA A 30 -7.81 -4.89 5.06
CA ALA A 30 -8.86 -5.23 4.12
C ALA A 30 -8.53 -4.96 2.64
N TRP A 31 -7.39 -4.34 2.33
CA TRP A 31 -6.82 -4.25 0.98
C TRP A 31 -6.07 -5.53 0.55
N LEU A 32 -5.81 -6.44 1.50
CA LEU A 32 -5.30 -7.79 1.23
C LEU A 32 -6.38 -8.72 0.65
N ASP A 33 -7.64 -8.27 0.57
CA ASP A 33 -8.71 -9.05 -0.04
C ASP A 33 -8.63 -8.91 -1.58
N PRO A 34 -8.34 -9.97 -2.33
CA PRO A 34 -8.22 -9.90 -3.78
C PRO A 34 -9.58 -9.70 -4.49
N GLN A 35 -10.71 -9.87 -3.81
CA GLN A 35 -12.07 -9.78 -4.38
C GLN A 35 -12.73 -8.41 -4.18
N GLY A 36 -12.26 -7.61 -3.22
CA GLY A 36 -12.83 -6.31 -2.84
C GLY A 36 -11.85 -5.30 -2.25
N GLY A 37 -10.56 -5.62 -2.21
CA GLY A 37 -9.50 -4.79 -1.64
C GLY A 37 -9.12 -3.58 -2.47
N SER A 38 -9.48 -3.54 -3.77
CA SER A 38 -9.14 -2.45 -4.70
C SER A 38 -9.63 -1.07 -4.24
N GLN A 39 -10.89 -0.95 -3.79
CA GLN A 39 -11.43 0.30 -3.23
C GLN A 39 -10.71 0.75 -1.96
N ARG A 40 -10.19 -0.21 -1.19
CA ARG A 40 -9.45 0.09 0.06
C ARG A 40 -7.98 0.40 -0.23
N LEU A 41 -7.44 -0.10 -1.35
CA LEU A 41 -6.13 0.23 -1.87
C LEU A 41 -6.03 1.73 -2.19
N GLU A 42 -7.09 2.35 -2.72
CA GLU A 42 -7.12 3.80 -2.95
C GLU A 42 -6.87 4.61 -1.68
N GLY A 43 -7.39 4.15 -0.53
CA GLY A 43 -7.13 4.78 0.76
C GLY A 43 -5.67 4.65 1.23
N LEU A 44 -4.90 3.73 0.66
CA LEU A 44 -3.51 3.46 1.00
C LEU A 44 -2.52 4.16 0.05
N ILE A 45 -2.78 4.09 -1.25
CA ILE A 45 -1.85 4.55 -2.31
C ILE A 45 -2.38 5.72 -3.14
N GLY A 46 -3.61 6.16 -2.89
CA GLY A 46 -4.31 7.17 -3.68
C GLY A 46 -5.00 6.58 -4.91
N ALA A 47 -5.61 7.47 -5.70
CA ALA A 47 -6.24 7.10 -6.97
C ALA A 47 -5.20 6.43 -7.90
N HIS A 48 -5.57 5.29 -8.45
CA HIS A 48 -4.72 4.49 -9.32
C HIS A 48 -5.57 3.80 -10.39
N ASP A 49 -4.93 3.33 -11.45
CA ASP A 49 -5.58 2.52 -12.46
C ASP A 49 -5.61 1.06 -11.97
N PRO A 50 -6.79 0.44 -11.74
CA PRO A 50 -6.89 -0.93 -11.26
C PRO A 50 -6.34 -1.95 -12.27
N SER A 51 -6.28 -1.61 -13.57
CA SER A 51 -5.67 -2.48 -14.58
C SER A 51 -4.14 -2.60 -14.44
N GLN A 52 -3.52 -1.70 -13.67
CA GLN A 52 -2.09 -1.68 -13.38
C GLN A 52 -1.74 -2.42 -12.08
N VAL A 53 -2.73 -3.07 -11.45
CA VAL A 53 -2.54 -3.82 -10.19
C VAL A 53 -2.46 -5.31 -10.49
N SER A 54 -1.49 -5.99 -9.89
CA SER A 54 -1.41 -7.45 -9.83
C SER A 54 -1.36 -7.91 -8.39
N TYR A 55 -2.07 -9.00 -8.08
CA TYR A 55 -2.02 -9.66 -6.79
C TYR A 55 -1.16 -10.91 -6.91
N LEU A 56 -0.12 -10.99 -6.09
CA LEU A 56 0.76 -12.14 -5.98
C LEU A 56 0.53 -12.79 -4.62
N VAL A 57 0.11 -14.05 -4.62
CA VAL A 57 -0.36 -14.75 -3.42
C VAL A 57 0.43 -16.03 -3.23
N ASP A 58 1.01 -16.20 -2.03
CA ASP A 58 1.67 -17.43 -1.61
C ASP A 58 1.01 -18.00 -0.35
N GLU A 59 0.88 -19.33 -0.23
CA GLU A 59 0.37 -19.96 1.01
C GLU A 59 1.37 -19.89 2.19
N SER A 60 2.63 -19.53 1.91
CA SER A 60 3.67 -19.41 2.93
C SER A 60 4.75 -18.42 2.50
N PRO A 61 5.48 -17.79 3.43
CA PRO A 61 6.49 -16.78 3.09
C PRO A 61 7.58 -17.37 2.19
N GLY A 62 7.78 -16.81 1.00
CA GLY A 62 8.82 -17.26 0.07
C GLY A 62 8.38 -18.37 -0.87
N GLY A 63 7.09 -18.47 -1.17
CA GLY A 63 6.55 -19.40 -2.15
C GLY A 63 6.87 -18.99 -3.60
N PRO A 64 6.19 -19.58 -4.58
CA PRO A 64 6.40 -19.28 -6.00
C PRO A 64 6.19 -17.80 -6.35
N ALA A 65 5.17 -17.14 -5.79
CA ALA A 65 4.83 -15.76 -6.09
C ALA A 65 5.89 -14.78 -5.56
N TRP A 66 6.59 -15.13 -4.49
CA TRP A 66 7.76 -14.40 -3.99
C TRP A 66 8.88 -14.34 -5.03
N LYS A 67 9.13 -15.46 -5.72
CA LYS A 67 10.15 -15.48 -6.78
C LYS A 67 9.75 -14.59 -7.95
N GLU A 68 8.48 -14.63 -8.35
CA GLU A 68 7.94 -13.75 -9.40
C GLU A 68 8.05 -12.26 -9.03
N LEU A 69 7.77 -11.92 -7.76
CA LEU A 69 7.95 -10.57 -7.23
C LEU A 69 9.41 -10.12 -7.36
N LEU A 70 10.36 -10.94 -6.91
CA LEU A 70 11.79 -10.62 -6.98
C LEU A 70 12.29 -10.51 -8.41
N ASP A 71 11.88 -11.41 -9.30
CA ASP A 71 12.25 -11.36 -10.71
C ASP A 71 11.70 -10.08 -11.38
N ALA A 72 10.46 -9.69 -11.07
CA ALA A 72 9.87 -8.45 -11.60
C ALA A 72 10.54 -7.18 -11.03
N LEU A 73 10.95 -7.20 -9.75
CA LEU A 73 11.73 -6.13 -9.14
C LEU A 73 13.10 -5.98 -9.81
N LEU A 74 13.83 -7.07 -9.97
CA LEU A 74 15.17 -7.08 -10.58
C LEU A 74 15.15 -6.70 -12.07
N GLN A 75 14.00 -6.85 -12.73
CA GLN A 75 13.77 -6.36 -14.09
C GLN A 75 13.30 -4.90 -14.14
N GLU A 76 13.26 -4.20 -13.00
CA GLU A 76 12.86 -2.80 -12.86
C GLU A 76 11.45 -2.49 -13.41
N ARG A 77 10.57 -3.50 -13.44
CA ARG A 77 9.21 -3.36 -13.97
C ARG A 77 8.21 -2.81 -12.96
N LEU A 78 8.56 -2.87 -11.68
CA LEU A 78 7.66 -2.52 -10.59
C LEU A 78 7.89 -1.09 -10.13
N ARG A 79 6.83 -0.29 -10.16
CA ARG A 79 6.78 1.03 -9.55
C ARG A 79 6.50 0.95 -8.06
N MET A 80 5.65 0.02 -7.65
CA MET A 80 5.19 -0.07 -6.27
C MET A 80 4.94 -1.53 -5.86
N VAL A 81 5.36 -1.86 -4.63
CA VAL A 81 5.06 -3.11 -3.96
C VAL A 81 4.35 -2.80 -2.65
N ILE A 82 3.19 -3.41 -2.46
CA ILE A 82 2.33 -3.23 -1.28
C ILE A 82 2.28 -4.57 -0.58
N THR A 83 2.71 -4.63 0.68
CA THR A 83 2.73 -5.90 1.40
C THR A 83 2.70 -5.72 2.92
N HIS A 84 2.24 -6.76 3.60
CA HIS A 84 2.36 -6.88 5.05
C HIS A 84 3.68 -7.58 5.38
N LEU A 85 4.58 -6.90 6.10
CA LEU A 85 5.91 -7.43 6.40
C LEU A 85 5.94 -8.43 7.56
N ALA A 86 4.92 -8.49 8.42
CA ALA A 86 4.94 -9.35 9.62
C ALA A 86 5.04 -10.86 9.31
N PRO A 87 4.37 -11.41 8.27
CA PRO A 87 4.48 -12.82 7.91
C PRO A 87 5.86 -13.18 7.36
N LEU A 88 6.62 -12.20 6.87
CA LEU A 88 7.94 -12.44 6.31
C LEU A 88 8.99 -12.67 7.39
N THR A 89 9.90 -13.60 7.14
CA THR A 89 11.09 -13.77 7.97
C THR A 89 11.94 -12.48 7.98
N PRO A 90 12.78 -12.25 9.00
CA PRO A 90 13.67 -11.09 9.03
C PRO A 90 14.55 -10.97 7.77
N ALA A 91 15.04 -12.10 7.26
CA ALA A 91 15.85 -12.15 6.04
C ALA A 91 15.05 -11.70 4.81
N GLN A 92 13.83 -12.23 4.63
CA GLN A 92 12.94 -11.83 3.52
C GLN A 92 12.57 -10.34 3.59
N ARG A 93 12.31 -9.81 4.78
CA ARG A 93 12.04 -8.38 4.97
C ARG A 93 13.22 -7.52 4.50
N GLN A 94 14.42 -7.85 4.96
CA GLN A 94 15.64 -7.11 4.58
C GLN A 94 15.92 -7.23 3.08
N GLN A 95 15.70 -8.41 2.51
CA GLN A 95 15.82 -8.63 1.07
C GLN A 95 14.85 -7.73 0.29
N LEU A 96 13.57 -7.73 0.63
CA LEU A 96 12.57 -6.91 -0.06
C LEU A 96 12.86 -5.42 0.07
N ILE A 97 13.20 -4.95 1.28
CA ILE A 97 13.59 -3.56 1.52
C ILE A 97 14.81 -3.18 0.68
N GLY A 98 15.83 -4.03 0.68
CA GLY A 98 17.07 -3.80 -0.07
C GLY A 98 16.86 -3.75 -1.58
N VAL A 99 16.11 -4.71 -2.13
CA VAL A 99 15.82 -4.77 -3.56
C VAL A 99 14.96 -3.58 -3.98
N CYS A 100 13.89 -3.25 -3.26
CA CYS A 100 13.06 -2.08 -3.57
C CYS A 100 13.86 -0.78 -3.53
N ALA A 101 14.76 -0.62 -2.55
CA ALA A 101 15.63 0.56 -2.48
C ALA A 101 16.61 0.62 -3.66
N GLN A 102 17.14 -0.52 -4.10
CA GLN A 102 18.06 -0.60 -5.23
C GLN A 102 17.39 -0.27 -6.57
N THR A 103 16.15 -0.74 -6.77
CA THR A 103 15.40 -0.58 -8.04
C THR A 103 14.59 0.71 -8.09
N GLY A 104 14.58 1.50 -7.01
CA GLY A 104 13.72 2.68 -6.88
C GLY A 104 12.22 2.34 -6.76
N THR A 105 11.88 1.08 -6.53
CA THR A 105 10.50 0.63 -6.34
C THR A 105 9.99 1.07 -4.97
N ARG A 106 8.77 1.63 -4.93
CA ARG A 106 8.17 2.10 -3.68
C ARG A 106 7.58 0.92 -2.88
N LEU A 107 8.15 0.65 -1.71
CA LEU A 107 7.58 -0.32 -0.76
C LEU A 107 6.58 0.39 0.15
N ILE A 108 5.33 -0.09 0.16
CA ILE A 108 4.24 0.42 0.99
C ILE A 108 3.78 -0.68 1.95
N THR A 109 3.66 -0.32 3.23
CA THR A 109 3.16 -1.22 4.28
C THR A 109 1.88 -0.65 4.91
N PRO A 110 1.02 -1.48 5.53
CA PRO A 110 -0.17 -0.97 6.21
C PRO A 110 0.15 0.02 7.34
N SER A 111 1.34 -0.05 7.93
CA SER A 111 1.82 0.94 8.91
C SER A 111 2.01 2.34 8.30
N ASP A 112 2.23 2.45 6.98
CA ASP A 112 2.33 3.72 6.27
C ASP A 112 0.95 4.39 6.09
N ALA A 113 -0.13 3.62 6.04
CA ALA A 113 -1.51 4.11 5.95
C ALA A 113 -1.91 4.99 7.14
N GLY A 114 -1.44 4.62 8.34
CA GLY A 114 -1.70 5.36 9.57
C GLY A 114 -1.02 6.73 9.63
N ARG A 115 0.11 6.91 8.91
CA ARG A 115 0.81 8.21 8.83
C ARG A 115 0.20 9.16 7.81
N ASN A 116 -0.44 8.65 6.76
CA ASN A 116 -1.04 9.50 5.72
C ASN A 116 -2.46 9.98 6.04
N ARG A 117 -3.18 9.33 6.98
CA ARG A 117 -4.53 9.76 7.38
C ARG A 117 -4.56 11.13 8.07
N THR A 118 -3.50 11.53 8.74
CA THR A 118 -3.43 12.85 9.42
C THR A 118 -3.24 14.01 8.46
N LEU A 119 -2.90 13.78 7.19
CA LEU A 119 -2.71 14.84 6.20
C LEU A 119 -3.99 15.19 5.41
N SER A 120 -5.08 14.44 5.59
CA SER A 120 -6.34 14.64 4.85
C SER A 120 -7.54 14.85 5.77
N THR A 121 -7.43 15.69 6.79
CA THR A 121 -8.59 16.39 7.39
C THR A 121 -8.10 17.54 8.26
N GLU A 122 -7.86 18.70 7.65
CA GLU A 122 -8.21 19.96 8.29
C GLU A 122 -8.57 20.98 7.18
N PRO A 123 -9.85 21.25 6.93
CA PRO A 123 -10.21 22.51 6.33
C PRO A 123 -9.75 23.59 7.32
N LYS A 124 -8.71 24.31 6.94
CA LYS A 124 -8.18 25.47 7.65
C LYS A 124 -9.28 26.52 7.73
N THR A 125 -10.16 26.40 8.73
CA THR A 125 -11.21 27.37 9.01
C THR A 125 -10.51 28.63 9.47
N ARG A 126 -10.19 29.51 8.51
CA ARG A 126 -9.72 30.87 8.80
C ARG A 126 -10.76 31.52 9.70
N PRO A 127 -10.41 32.02 10.90
CA PRO A 127 -11.29 32.98 11.54
C PRO A 127 -11.38 34.20 10.61
N ARG A 128 -12.59 34.46 10.08
CA ARG A 128 -12.90 35.70 9.37
C ARG A 128 -12.53 36.86 10.30
N ARG A 129 -11.49 37.61 9.94
CA ARG A 129 -11.33 38.99 10.43
C ARG A 129 -12.55 39.75 9.93
N ASN A 130 -13.36 40.22 10.86
CA ASN A 130 -14.46 41.13 10.58
C ASN A 130 -13.86 42.52 10.29
N PRO A 131 -14.03 43.10 9.10
CA PRO A 131 -13.62 44.47 8.85
C PRO A 131 -14.76 45.41 9.23
N GLY A 132 -14.50 46.36 10.15
CA GLY A 132 -15.18 47.65 10.26
C GLY A 132 -16.71 47.68 10.38
N GLY A 133 -17.19 48.06 11.57
CA GLY A 133 -18.54 48.58 11.77
C GLY A 133 -18.47 49.77 12.72
N ILE A 134 -18.40 50.96 12.14
CA ILE A 134 -18.68 52.25 12.77
C ILE A 134 -20.20 52.42 12.99
N GLU A 135 -20.59 53.44 13.76
CA GLU A 135 -21.96 53.93 14.06
C GLU A 135 -22.62 53.28 15.29
N GLY A 136 -23.18 53.97 16.29
CA GLY A 136 -23.48 55.38 16.51
C GLY A 136 -24.80 55.51 17.31
N GLY A 137 -24.73 55.86 18.61
CA GLY A 137 -25.80 56.45 19.45
C GLY A 137 -27.13 55.68 19.66
N PRO A 138 -28.06 56.19 20.48
CA PRO A 138 -28.00 57.36 21.38
C PRO A 138 -27.66 57.04 22.85
#